data_AF-A0A3A6Q9R9-F1
#
_entry.id   AF-A0A3A6Q9R9-F1
#
_cell.length_a   1.000
_cell.length_b   1.000
_cell.length_c   1.000
_cell.angle_alpha   90.00
_cell.angle_beta   90.00
_cell.angle_gamma   90.00
#
_symmetry.space_group_name_H-M   'P 1'
#
loop_
_entity.id
_entity.type
_entity.pdbx_description
1 polymer ?
#
loop_
_entity_poly.entity_id
_entity_poly.type
_entity_poly.pdbx_seq_one_letter_code
_entity_poly.pdbx_strand_id
1 'polypeptide(L)'
;IFATLPPASLKSIFQAWIGDIMGDDKLVGQLAVDGKALRATAKGRGANAVHMVNVWSTELGMCVGQQKVADKSNEITAIPELLQLLELKGCLVSIDAMGTQVKIADTILKKSGDYLLAVKDNQPSLNTEVKEQFQA
;
A
#
# COMPACT_ATOMS: atom_id res chain seq x y z
N ILE A 1 -3.89 -26.74 7.31
CA ILE A 1 -3.82 -26.51 5.84
C ILE A 1 -2.86 -25.35 5.53
N PHE A 2 -3.14 -24.10 5.92
CA PHE A 2 -2.21 -22.99 5.62
C PHE A 2 -0.87 -23.06 6.37
N ALA A 3 -0.86 -23.56 7.61
CA ALA A 3 0.37 -23.72 8.40
C ALA A 3 1.35 -24.78 7.85
N THR A 4 0.89 -25.65 6.94
CA THR A 4 1.69 -26.74 6.34
C THR A 4 2.23 -26.38 4.95
N LEU A 5 1.83 -25.23 4.39
CA LEU A 5 2.32 -24.74 3.10
C LEU A 5 3.55 -23.84 3.32
N PRO A 6 4.64 -24.03 2.56
CA PRO A 6 5.74 -23.07 2.56
C PRO A 6 5.23 -21.66 2.20
N PRO A 7 5.64 -20.60 2.92
CA PRO A 7 5.15 -19.24 2.67
C PRO A 7 5.36 -18.76 1.22
N ALA A 8 6.48 -19.14 0.61
CA ALA A 8 6.76 -18.81 -0.78
C ALA A 8 5.76 -19.46 -1.75
N SER A 9 5.43 -20.73 -1.52
CA SER A 9 4.44 -21.46 -2.33
C SER A 9 3.05 -20.86 -2.20
N LEU A 10 2.63 -20.51 -0.99
CA LEU A 10 1.34 -19.84 -0.76
C LEU A 10 1.28 -18.49 -1.49
N LYS A 11 2.36 -17.70 -1.44
CA LYS A 11 2.46 -16.43 -2.18
C LYS A 11 2.30 -16.66 -3.68
N SER A 12 3.03 -17.62 -4.25
CA SER A 12 2.96 -17.90 -5.70
C SER A 12 1.58 -18.38 -6.14
N ILE A 13 0.94 -19.28 -5.39
CA ILE A 13 -0.41 -19.77 -5.70
C ILE A 13 -1.42 -18.62 -5.62
N PHE A 14 -1.32 -17.78 -4.59
CA PHE A 14 -2.19 -16.62 -4.43
C PHE A 14 -2.03 -15.62 -5.60
N GLN A 15 -0.79 -15.35 -6.02
CA GLN A 15 -0.52 -14.46 -7.16
C GLN A 15 -1.09 -15.03 -8.48
N ALA A 16 -0.93 -16.34 -8.70
CA ALA A 16 -1.52 -17.00 -9.86
C ALA A 16 -3.06 -16.91 -9.85
N TRP A 17 -3.68 -17.17 -8.70
CA TRP A 17 -5.13 -17.07 -8.54
C TRP A 17 -5.67 -15.65 -8.76
N ILE A 18 -4.96 -14.60 -8.30
CA ILE A 18 -5.30 -13.22 -8.64
C ILE A 18 -5.22 -13.01 -10.16
N GLY A 19 -4.17 -13.52 -10.80
CA GLY A 19 -4.02 -13.47 -12.25
C GLY A 19 -5.20 -14.11 -12.98
N ASP A 20 -5.65 -15.28 -12.53
CA ASP A 20 -6.81 -15.96 -13.11
C ASP A 20 -8.12 -15.18 -12.91
N ILE A 21 -8.28 -14.48 -11.79
CA ILE A 21 -9.46 -13.63 -11.52
C ILE A 21 -9.44 -12.37 -12.39
N MET A 22 -8.29 -11.72 -12.53
CA MET A 22 -8.17 -10.50 -13.33
C MET A 22 -8.19 -10.80 -14.83
N GLY A 23 -7.73 -11.98 -15.27
CA GLY A 23 -7.59 -12.27 -16.68
C GLY A 23 -6.72 -11.22 -17.39
N ASP A 24 -7.23 -10.67 -18.49
CA ASP A 24 -6.62 -9.55 -19.23
C ASP A 24 -7.11 -8.17 -18.74
N ASP A 25 -7.99 -8.13 -17.73
CA ASP A 25 -8.51 -6.87 -17.21
C ASP A 25 -7.41 -6.10 -16.49
N LYS A 26 -7.39 -4.80 -16.75
CA LYS A 26 -6.47 -3.88 -16.09
C LYS A 26 -6.97 -3.59 -14.69
N LEU A 27 -6.04 -3.37 -13.77
CA LEU A 27 -6.36 -2.71 -12.51
C LEU A 27 -6.97 -1.35 -12.84
N VAL A 28 -8.19 -1.12 -12.35
CA VAL A 28 -8.95 0.12 -12.49
C VAL A 28 -9.63 0.45 -11.16
N GLY A 29 -10.01 1.72 -11.00
CA GLY A 29 -10.71 2.19 -9.81
C GLY A 29 -9.75 2.51 -8.66
N GLN A 30 -10.23 2.38 -7.42
CA GLN A 30 -9.48 2.81 -6.25
C GLN A 30 -8.57 1.70 -5.69
N LEU A 31 -7.31 2.06 -5.46
CA LEU A 31 -6.31 1.25 -4.78
C LEU A 31 -5.99 1.88 -3.42
N ALA A 32 -6.42 1.26 -2.33
CA ALA A 32 -6.13 1.71 -0.97
C ALA A 32 -4.83 1.08 -0.45
N VAL A 33 -3.85 1.92 -0.10
CA VAL A 33 -2.58 1.48 0.45
C VAL A 33 -2.55 1.75 1.95
N ASP A 34 -2.24 0.72 2.74
CA ASP A 34 -2.25 0.80 4.20
C ASP A 34 -1.16 -0.06 4.84
N GLY A 35 -0.62 0.46 5.95
CA GLY A 35 0.35 -0.20 6.82
C GLY A 35 -0.33 -1.04 7.90
N LYS A 36 0.07 -2.30 8.04
CA LYS A 36 -0.45 -3.24 9.04
C LYS A 36 0.67 -3.78 9.92
N ALA A 37 0.47 -3.67 11.24
CA ALA A 37 1.26 -4.39 12.22
C ALA A 37 0.60 -5.75 12.50
N LEU A 38 1.29 -6.85 12.17
CA LEU A 38 0.80 -8.19 12.43
C LEU A 38 0.83 -8.52 13.92
N ARG A 39 -0.28 -9.06 14.43
CA ARG A 39 -0.40 -9.48 15.82
C ARG A 39 0.31 -10.82 16.04
N ALA A 40 0.86 -10.99 17.25
CA ALA A 40 1.49 -12.24 17.71
C ALA A 40 2.71 -12.72 16.89
N THR A 41 3.36 -11.85 16.11
CA THR A 41 4.59 -12.17 15.37
C THR A 41 5.87 -11.87 16.16
N ALA A 42 5.80 -10.97 17.14
CA ALA A 42 6.89 -10.69 18.07
C ALA A 42 6.94 -11.77 19.16
N LYS A 43 7.56 -12.92 18.86
CA LYS A 43 7.77 -14.02 19.83
C LYS A 43 9.23 -14.06 20.30
N GLY A 44 9.48 -13.71 21.57
CA GLY A 44 10.81 -13.77 22.20
C GLY A 44 11.35 -12.40 22.65
N ARG A 45 12.42 -12.40 23.47
CA ARG A 45 13.10 -11.17 23.92
C ARG A 45 13.79 -10.50 22.73
N GLY A 46 13.33 -9.29 22.37
CA GLY A 46 13.91 -8.48 21.28
C GLY A 46 13.33 -8.73 19.89
N ALA A 47 12.25 -9.52 19.76
CA ALA A 47 11.58 -9.72 18.47
C ALA A 47 10.68 -8.51 18.13
N ASN A 48 10.88 -7.90 16.97
CA ASN A 48 10.02 -6.82 16.48
C ASN A 48 8.73 -7.37 15.87
N ALA A 49 7.64 -6.60 15.99
CA ALA A 49 6.42 -6.90 15.25
C ALA A 49 6.70 -6.86 13.74
N VAL A 50 6.06 -7.73 12.98
CA VAL A 50 6.19 -7.71 11.51
C VAL A 50 5.24 -6.65 10.99
N HIS A 51 5.80 -5.64 10.34
CA HIS A 51 5.05 -4.61 9.64
C HIS A 51 4.95 -4.98 8.15
N MET A 52 3.77 -4.78 7.57
CA MET A 52 3.51 -4.99 6.15
C MET A 52 2.76 -3.81 5.57
N VAL A 53 2.99 -3.52 4.29
CA VAL A 53 2.17 -2.59 3.50
C VAL A 53 1.36 -3.43 2.53
N ASN A 54 0.06 -3.16 2.45
CA ASN A 54 -0.87 -3.83 1.55
C ASN A 54 -1.46 -2.82 0.56
N VAL A 55 -1.79 -3.29 -0.64
CA VAL A 55 -2.58 -2.57 -1.65
C VAL A 55 -3.89 -3.33 -1.84
N TRP A 56 -4.99 -2.70 -1.49
CA TRP A 56 -6.34 -3.24 -1.60
C TRP A 56 -7.07 -2.62 -2.79
N SER A 57 -7.56 -3.44 -3.70
CA SER A 57 -8.46 -2.98 -4.77
C SER A 57 -9.89 -2.97 -4.25
N THR A 58 -10.55 -1.81 -4.29
CA THR A 58 -11.95 -1.69 -3.88
C THR A 58 -12.89 -2.40 -4.85
N GLU A 59 -12.59 -2.33 -6.15
CA GLU A 59 -13.39 -2.94 -7.21
C GLU A 59 -13.35 -4.47 -7.13
N LEU A 60 -12.16 -5.04 -6.90
CA LEU A 60 -11.98 -6.50 -6.83
C LEU A 60 -12.26 -7.05 -5.43
N GLY A 61 -12.36 -6.20 -4.41
CA GLY A 61 -12.56 -6.62 -3.02
C GLY A 61 -11.42 -7.50 -2.49
N MET A 62 -10.18 -7.29 -2.96
CA MET A 62 -9.03 -8.11 -2.56
C MET A 62 -7.71 -7.34 -2.51
N CYS A 63 -6.73 -7.94 -1.83
CA CYS A 63 -5.36 -7.45 -1.76
C CYS A 63 -4.59 -7.86 -3.02
N VAL A 64 -4.21 -6.88 -3.84
CA VAL A 64 -3.51 -7.08 -5.13
C VAL A 64 -1.99 -6.99 -5.01
N GLY A 65 -1.49 -6.48 -3.88
CA GLY A 65 -0.07 -6.39 -3.59
C GLY A 65 0.20 -6.30 -2.10
N GLN A 66 1.27 -6.92 -1.64
CA GLN A 66 1.73 -6.80 -0.26
C GLN A 66 3.25 -6.87 -0.18
N GLN A 67 3.85 -6.09 0.72
CA GLN A 67 5.29 -6.06 0.94
C GLN A 67 5.60 -5.97 2.45
N LYS A 68 6.52 -6.83 2.92
CA LYS A 68 7.05 -6.73 4.28
C LYS A 68 7.92 -5.47 4.39
N VAL A 69 7.70 -4.67 5.43
CA VAL A 69 8.59 -3.55 5.79
C VAL A 69 9.87 -4.13 6.41
N ALA A 70 11.02 -3.75 5.88
CA ALA A 70 12.31 -4.23 6.39
C ALA A 70 12.55 -3.76 7.83
N ASP A 71 13.28 -4.55 8.62
CA ASP A 71 13.37 -4.38 10.08
C ASP A 71 14.00 -3.05 10.55
N LYS A 72 14.67 -2.32 9.65
CA LYS A 72 15.23 -0.96 9.88
C LYS A 72 14.57 0.14 9.04
N SER A 73 13.50 -0.19 8.32
CA SER A 73 12.81 0.72 7.40
C SER A 73 11.41 1.05 7.90
N ASN A 74 10.75 1.97 7.20
CA ASN A 74 9.38 2.39 7.49
C ASN A 74 8.47 2.15 6.27
N GLU A 75 7.17 2.23 6.50
CA GLU A 75 6.15 2.08 5.45
C GLU A 75 6.33 3.10 4.32
N ILE A 76 6.82 4.31 4.63
CA ILE A 76 7.12 5.37 3.67
C ILE A 76 8.09 4.91 2.56
N THR A 77 9.08 4.08 2.89
CA THR A 77 10.02 3.53 1.90
C THR A 77 9.48 2.31 1.16
N ALA A 78 8.66 1.49 1.81
CA ALA A 78 8.10 0.27 1.22
C ALA A 78 6.97 0.55 0.23
N ILE A 79 6.20 1.63 0.43
CA ILE A 79 5.09 2.02 -0.46
C ILE A 79 5.57 2.28 -1.90
N PRO A 80 6.58 3.13 -2.17
CA PRO A 80 7.08 3.35 -3.53
C PRO A 80 7.54 2.06 -4.23
N GLU A 81 8.27 1.19 -3.51
CA GLU A 81 8.74 -0.08 -4.05
C GLU A 81 7.57 -0.99 -4.46
N LEU A 82 6.54 -1.06 -3.62
CA LEU A 82 5.33 -1.84 -3.91
C LEU A 82 4.55 -1.25 -5.11
N LEU A 83 4.39 0.07 -5.17
CA LEU A 83 3.71 0.75 -6.28
C LEU A 83 4.46 0.59 -7.62
N GLN A 84 5.79 0.52 -7.59
CA GLN A 84 6.61 0.26 -8.78
C GLN A 84 6.32 -1.11 -9.42
N LEU A 85 5.79 -2.08 -8.67
CA LEU A 85 5.44 -3.40 -9.17
C LEU A 85 4.03 -3.47 -9.80
N LEU A 86 3.18 -2.46 -9.60
CA LEU A 86 1.77 -2.47 -10.02
C LEU A 86 1.52 -1.59 -11.24
N GLU A 87 0.70 -2.02 -12.20
CA GLU A 87 0.21 -1.13 -13.26
C GLU A 87 -0.84 -0.18 -12.66
N LEU A 88 -0.54 1.13 -12.64
CA LEU A 88 -1.39 2.13 -11.96
C LEU A 88 -2.20 2.99 -12.93
N LYS A 89 -2.03 2.81 -14.25
CA LYS A 89 -2.71 3.64 -15.23
C LYS A 89 -4.23 3.55 -15.10
N GLY A 90 -4.87 4.68 -14.82
CA GLY A 90 -6.32 4.76 -14.62
C GLY A 90 -6.79 4.30 -13.22
N CYS A 91 -5.87 4.10 -12.28
CA CYS A 91 -6.18 3.86 -10.87
C CYS A 91 -6.08 5.14 -10.05
N LEU A 92 -6.96 5.27 -9.05
CA LEU A 92 -6.85 6.26 -7.98
C LEU A 92 -6.20 5.61 -6.75
N VAL A 93 -4.97 5.99 -6.43
CA VAL A 93 -4.25 5.46 -5.27
C VAL A 93 -4.56 6.33 -4.05
N SER A 94 -5.26 5.75 -3.07
CA SER A 94 -5.54 6.42 -1.79
C SER A 94 -4.62 5.92 -0.68
N ILE A 95 -4.04 6.85 0.08
CA ILE A 95 -3.10 6.52 1.16
C ILE A 95 -3.43 7.38 2.38
N ASP A 96 -3.20 6.80 3.55
CA ASP A 96 -3.35 7.48 4.82
C ASP A 96 -2.40 8.69 4.97
N ALA A 97 -2.56 9.39 6.09
CA ALA A 97 -1.79 10.59 6.32
C ALA A 97 -0.29 10.30 6.44
N MET A 98 0.10 9.21 7.10
CA MET A 98 1.52 8.89 7.28
C MET A 98 2.24 8.69 5.94
N GLY A 99 1.56 8.12 4.95
CA GLY A 99 2.05 7.95 3.57
C GLY A 99 1.98 9.18 2.67
N THR A 100 1.49 10.33 3.15
CA THR A 100 1.40 11.56 2.35
C THR A 100 2.79 12.20 2.18
N GLN A 101 3.51 11.76 1.15
CA GLN A 101 4.89 12.11 0.85
C GLN A 101 5.08 12.42 -0.63
N VAL A 102 5.91 13.43 -0.94
CA VAL A 102 6.17 13.88 -2.33
C VAL A 102 6.66 12.72 -3.22
N LYS A 103 7.61 11.91 -2.72
CA LYS A 103 8.14 10.76 -3.47
C LYS A 103 7.08 9.72 -3.82
N ILE A 104 6.07 9.54 -2.96
CA ILE A 104 4.98 8.60 -3.20
C ILE A 104 4.05 9.16 -4.29
N ALA A 105 3.64 10.43 -4.17
CA ALA A 105 2.86 11.12 -5.20
C ALA A 105 3.58 11.09 -6.57
N ASP A 106 4.88 11.39 -6.61
CA ASP A 106 5.70 11.33 -7.82
C ASP A 106 5.72 9.93 -8.43
N THR A 107 5.81 8.88 -7.60
CA THR A 107 5.80 7.49 -8.07
C THR A 107 4.48 7.14 -8.72
N ILE A 108 3.35 7.57 -8.13
CA ILE A 108 2.01 7.33 -8.67
C ILE A 108 1.85 8.04 -10.03
N LEU A 109 2.21 9.32 -10.10
CA LEU A 109 2.12 10.13 -11.32
C LEU A 109 3.01 9.59 -12.45
N LYS A 110 4.25 9.17 -12.14
CA LYS A 110 5.16 8.56 -13.12
C LYS A 110 4.60 7.29 -13.74
N LYS A 111 3.70 6.60 -13.05
CA LYS A 111 2.99 5.40 -13.54
C LYS A 111 1.61 5.70 -14.11
N SER A 112 1.31 6.98 -14.38
CA SER A 112 0.03 7.44 -14.94
C SER A 112 -1.20 7.10 -14.07
N GLY A 113 -1.00 6.95 -12.76
CA GLY A 113 -2.08 6.87 -11.78
C GLY A 113 -2.39 8.24 -11.19
N ASP A 114 -3.58 8.34 -10.59
CA ASP A 114 -4.02 9.49 -9.80
C ASP A 114 -3.86 9.19 -8.30
N TYR A 115 -3.83 10.21 -7.44
CA TYR A 115 -3.71 10.01 -5.99
C TYR A 115 -4.75 10.77 -5.18
N LEU A 116 -5.11 10.19 -4.03
CA LEU A 116 -5.87 10.81 -2.95
C LEU A 116 -5.11 10.62 -1.63
N LEU A 117 -4.43 11.66 -1.17
CA LEU A 117 -3.55 11.60 0.01
C LEU A 117 -4.14 12.43 1.15
N ALA A 118 -4.26 11.85 2.33
CA ALA A 118 -4.83 12.53 3.49
C ALA A 118 -3.81 13.46 4.16
N VAL A 119 -4.08 14.76 4.21
CA VAL A 119 -3.17 15.72 4.89
C VAL A 119 -3.59 15.92 6.35
N LYS A 120 -2.68 15.68 7.30
CA LYS A 120 -2.83 16.00 8.73
C LYS A 120 -1.57 16.73 9.23
N ASP A 121 -1.30 16.64 10.53
CA ASP A 121 -0.16 17.27 11.21
C ASP A 121 1.21 16.74 10.74
N ASN A 122 1.24 15.66 9.96
CA ASN A 122 2.44 15.16 9.29
C ASN A 122 2.95 16.09 8.17
N GLN A 123 2.12 17.02 7.70
CA GLN A 123 2.48 18.07 6.73
C GLN A 123 1.88 19.41 7.22
N PRO A 124 2.46 20.03 8.27
CA PRO A 124 1.79 21.10 9.00
C PRO A 124 1.54 22.36 8.15
N SER A 125 2.48 22.77 7.30
CA SER A 125 2.29 23.92 6.40
C SER A 125 1.15 23.66 5.41
N LEU A 126 1.19 22.51 4.73
CA LEU A 126 0.15 22.10 3.78
C LEU A 126 -1.21 21.97 4.46
N ASN A 127 -1.27 21.45 5.68
CA ASN A 127 -2.52 21.33 6.44
C ASN A 127 -3.14 22.70 6.72
N THR A 128 -2.33 23.68 7.12
CA THR A 128 -2.77 25.06 7.34
C THR A 128 -3.29 25.68 6.04
N GLU A 129 -2.52 25.60 4.95
CA GLU A 129 -2.92 26.14 3.65
C GLU A 129 -4.24 25.54 3.15
N VAL A 130 -4.41 24.21 3.27
CA VAL A 130 -5.66 23.53 2.89
C VAL A 130 -6.83 24.02 3.75
N LYS A 131 -6.64 24.18 5.07
CA LYS A 131 -7.70 24.71 5.94
C LYS A 131 -8.08 26.13 5.54
N GLU A 132 -7.10 27.01 5.34
CA GLU A 132 -7.35 28.41 4.94
C GLU A 132 -8.10 28.50 3.61
N GLN A 133 -7.73 27.68 2.63
CA GLN A 133 -8.32 27.72 1.29
C GLN A 133 -9.74 27.13 1.22
N PHE A 134 -10.07 26.13 2.05
CA PHE A 134 -11.34 25.39 1.98
C PHE A 134 -12.29 25.64 3.16
N GLN A 135 -11.91 26.44 4.15
CA GLN A 135 -12.80 26.90 5.24
C GLN A 135 -13.31 28.34 5.07
N ALA A 136 -13.16 28.92 3.87
CA ALA A 136 -13.74 30.21 3.48
C ALA A 136 -15.22 30.12 3.10
#